data_AF-A0A959L8Z9-F1
#
_entry.id   AF-A0A959L8Z9-F1
#
_cell.length_a   1.000
_cell.length_b   1.000
_cell.length_c   1.000
_cell.angle_alpha   90.00
_cell.angle_beta   90.00
_cell.angle_gamma   90.00
#
_symmetry.space_group_name_H-M   'P 1'
#
loop_
_entity.id
_entity.type
_entity.pdbx_description
1 polymer ?
#
loop_
_entity_poly.entity_id
_entity_poly.type
_entity_poly.pdbx_seq_one_letter_code
_entity_poly.pdbx_strand_id
1 'polypeptide(L)'
;MNKDRAEQFFALTIELVKSDNEISNPELSFLKEMADSLGLSASEIDQIAENPTSYPLQPPPNEMERMTLMYYLLFAMKIDGKIMPSEEKIIHRIGVKLGFNELMLNDFINVMKEHLKTRLPEDALIKIIQKYQN
;
A
#
# COMPACT_ATOMS: atom_id res chain seq x y z
N MET A 1 14.72 6.89 0.15
CA MET A 1 14.40 5.76 1.05
C MET A 1 15.64 4.90 1.19
N ASN A 2 15.94 4.33 2.36
CA ASN A 2 17.06 3.38 2.50
C ASN A 2 16.63 1.97 2.06
N LYS A 3 17.60 1.07 1.88
CA LYS A 3 17.37 -0.26 1.31
C LYS A 3 16.40 -1.12 2.12
N ASP A 4 16.62 -1.24 3.43
CA ASP A 4 15.75 -2.03 4.31
C ASP A 4 14.28 -1.59 4.24
N ARG A 5 14.03 -0.28 4.11
CA ARG A 5 12.66 0.25 4.00
C ARG A 5 12.08 -0.01 2.61
N ALA A 6 12.91 -0.01 1.57
CA ALA A 6 12.47 -0.40 0.23
C ALA A 6 12.01 -1.87 0.21
N GLU A 7 12.78 -2.78 0.83
CA GLU A 7 12.42 -4.19 0.93
C GLU A 7 11.15 -4.41 1.75
N GLN A 8 11.02 -3.75 2.90
CA GLN A 8 9.80 -3.78 3.72
C GLN A 8 8.58 -3.27 2.95
N PHE A 9 8.73 -2.16 2.25
CA PHE A 9 7.64 -1.57 1.51
C PHE A 9 7.20 -2.44 0.32
N PHE A 10 8.16 -3.03 -0.38
CA PHE A 10 7.88 -4.02 -1.42
C PHE A 10 7.17 -5.25 -0.87
N ALA A 11 7.62 -5.77 0.28
CA ALA A 11 7.01 -6.91 0.96
C ALA A 11 5.55 -6.66 1.35
N LEU A 12 5.23 -5.47 1.88
CA LEU A 12 3.86 -5.09 2.22
C LEU A 12 2.97 -5.00 0.99
N THR A 13 3.52 -4.50 -0.12
CA THR A 13 2.80 -4.41 -1.39
C THR A 13 2.51 -5.80 -1.95
N ILE A 14 3.49 -6.71 -1.91
CA ILE A 14 3.32 -8.12 -2.26
C ILE A 14 2.24 -8.78 -1.41
N GLU A 15 2.25 -8.54 -0.09
CA GLU A 15 1.23 -9.10 0.80
C GLU A 15 -0.18 -8.60 0.45
N LEU A 16 -0.32 -7.33 0.09
CA LEU A 16 -1.58 -6.72 -0.32
C LEU A 16 -2.13 -7.37 -1.61
N VAL A 17 -1.34 -7.38 -2.69
CA VAL A 17 -1.78 -7.86 -4.01
C VAL A 17 -1.85 -9.39 -4.13
N LYS A 18 -1.22 -10.15 -3.22
CA LYS A 18 -1.35 -11.62 -3.16
C LYS A 18 -2.50 -12.09 -2.27
N SER A 19 -3.24 -11.17 -1.65
CA SER A 19 -4.17 -11.52 -0.57
C SER A 19 -5.37 -12.38 -1.02
N ASP A 20 -5.72 -12.37 -2.30
CA ASP A 20 -6.82 -13.13 -2.89
C ASP A 20 -6.36 -14.33 -3.74
N ASN A 21 -5.09 -14.75 -3.59
CA ASN A 21 -4.43 -15.87 -4.29
C ASN A 21 -4.30 -15.73 -5.82
N GLU A 22 -4.65 -14.60 -6.43
CA GLU A 22 -4.53 -14.38 -7.87
C GLU A 22 -3.92 -13.01 -8.19
N ILE A 23 -2.62 -12.96 -8.51
CA ILE A 23 -1.98 -11.74 -9.04
C ILE A 23 -2.40 -11.54 -10.50
N SER A 24 -3.04 -10.42 -10.79
CA SER A 24 -3.41 -9.97 -12.12
C SER A 24 -2.21 -9.36 -12.90
N ASN A 25 -2.32 -9.27 -14.22
CA ASN A 25 -1.28 -8.65 -15.06
C ASN A 25 -0.99 -7.18 -14.69
N PRO A 26 -1.99 -6.33 -14.36
CA PRO A 26 -1.76 -4.98 -13.85
C PRO A 26 -0.94 -4.95 -12.55
N GLU A 27 -1.27 -5.79 -11.57
CA GLU A 27 -0.53 -5.86 -10.31
C GLU A 27 0.90 -6.34 -10.51
N LEU A 28 1.11 -7.34 -11.37
CA LEU A 28 2.46 -7.80 -11.69
C LEU A 28 3.30 -6.70 -12.36
N SER A 29 2.69 -5.91 -13.25
CA SER A 29 3.37 -4.78 -13.91
C SER A 29 3.73 -3.71 -12.89
N PHE A 30 2.80 -3.39 -11.98
CA PHE A 30 3.05 -2.45 -10.88
C PHE A 30 4.15 -2.91 -9.94
N LEU A 31 4.18 -4.18 -9.55
CA LEU A 31 5.26 -4.73 -8.71
C LEU A 31 6.62 -4.60 -9.40
N LYS A 32 6.70 -4.83 -10.71
CA LYS A 32 7.95 -4.64 -11.46
C LYS A 32 8.40 -3.18 -11.47
N GLU A 33 7.50 -2.26 -11.82
CA GLU A 33 7.77 -0.83 -11.81
C GLU A 33 8.18 -0.33 -10.42
N MET A 34 7.49 -0.82 -9.38
CA MET A 34 7.84 -0.53 -7.99
C MET A 34 9.25 -1.05 -7.68
N ALA A 35 9.55 -2.32 -7.94
CA ALA A 35 10.85 -2.89 -7.64
C ALA A 35 12.01 -2.13 -8.34
N ASP A 36 11.81 -1.75 -9.59
CA ASP A 36 12.76 -0.93 -10.36
C ASP A 36 12.94 0.45 -9.71
N SER A 37 11.84 1.12 -9.33
CA SER A 37 11.90 2.43 -8.64
C SER A 37 12.58 2.37 -7.27
N LEU A 38 12.51 1.20 -6.63
CA LEU A 38 13.12 0.91 -5.34
C LEU A 38 14.58 0.47 -5.45
N GLY A 39 15.07 0.20 -6.66
CA GLY A 39 16.41 -0.29 -6.92
C GLY A 39 16.64 -1.72 -6.41
N LEU A 40 15.58 -2.54 -6.38
CA LEU A 40 15.66 -3.94 -5.97
C LEU A 40 16.17 -4.81 -7.13
N SER A 41 17.10 -5.70 -6.83
CA SER A 41 17.57 -6.72 -7.76
C SER A 41 16.58 -7.88 -7.88
N ALA A 42 16.66 -8.64 -8.97
CA ALA A 42 15.83 -9.83 -9.17
C ALA A 42 15.92 -10.82 -7.99
N SER A 43 17.12 -11.04 -7.45
CA SER A 43 17.31 -11.94 -6.31
C SER A 43 16.60 -11.45 -5.04
N GLU A 44 16.51 -10.13 -4.82
CA GLU A 44 15.82 -9.55 -3.67
C GLU A 44 14.31 -9.63 -3.86
N ILE A 45 13.83 -9.39 -5.09
CA ILE A 45 12.42 -9.56 -5.44
C ILE A 45 11.97 -10.99 -5.16
N ASP A 46 12.74 -11.98 -5.63
CA ASP A 46 12.41 -13.40 -5.43
C ASP A 46 12.39 -13.77 -3.94
N GLN A 47 13.40 -13.34 -3.17
CA GLN A 47 13.46 -13.59 -1.72
C GLN A 47 12.27 -12.97 -0.96
N ILE A 48 11.90 -11.74 -1.31
CA ILE A 48 10.75 -11.06 -0.68
C ILE A 48 9.44 -11.73 -1.11
N ALA A 49 9.31 -12.16 -2.36
CA ALA A 49 8.11 -12.81 -2.88
C ALA A 49 7.88 -14.22 -2.30
N GLU A 50 8.96 -14.95 -1.98
CA GLU A 50 8.92 -16.24 -1.29
C GLU A 50 8.46 -16.11 0.15
N ASN A 51 8.96 -15.10 0.88
CA ASN A 51 8.61 -14.89 2.28
C ASN A 51 8.48 -13.40 2.65
N PRO A 52 7.35 -12.75 2.28
CA PRO A 52 7.15 -11.32 2.58
C PRO A 52 7.11 -11.04 4.08
N THR A 53 6.71 -12.02 4.90
CA THR A 53 6.64 -11.88 6.36
C THR A 53 8.00 -11.74 7.05
N SER A 54 9.10 -12.11 6.37
CA SER A 54 10.47 -11.89 6.86
C SER A 54 10.89 -10.42 6.83
N TYR A 55 10.09 -9.55 6.23
CA TYR A 55 10.36 -8.12 6.10
C TYR A 55 9.29 -7.31 6.87
N PRO A 56 9.25 -7.41 8.22
CA PRO A 56 8.21 -6.79 9.00
C PRO A 56 8.27 -5.26 8.88
N LEU A 57 7.09 -4.64 8.73
CA LEU A 57 6.97 -3.18 8.75
C LEU A 57 7.63 -2.61 10.01
N GLN A 58 8.62 -1.74 9.80
CA GLN A 58 9.13 -0.83 10.81
C GLN A 58 8.53 0.56 10.54
N PRO A 59 7.53 1.01 11.32
CA PRO A 59 6.88 2.29 11.06
C PRO A 59 7.89 3.43 11.03
N PRO A 60 7.95 4.23 9.94
CA PRO A 60 8.82 5.38 9.89
C PRO A 60 8.53 6.36 11.06
N PRO A 61 9.57 6.93 11.70
CA PRO A 61 9.36 7.91 12.77
C PRO A 61 8.73 9.20 12.22
N ASN A 62 9.00 9.51 10.96
CA ASN A 62 8.49 10.69 10.27
C ASN A 62 7.05 10.44 9.75
N GLU A 63 6.12 11.34 10.11
CA GLU A 63 4.72 11.28 9.66
C GLU A 63 4.58 11.36 8.14
N MET A 64 5.35 12.21 7.46
CA MET A 64 5.36 12.33 6.01
C MET A 64 5.77 11.02 5.33
N GLU A 65 6.71 10.27 5.91
CA GLU A 65 7.08 8.95 5.39
C GLU A 65 5.97 7.93 5.61
N ARG A 66 5.29 7.95 6.77
CA ARG A 66 4.12 7.07 7.02
C ARG A 66 2.98 7.37 6.07
N MET A 67 2.71 8.65 5.80
CA MET A 67 1.73 9.11 4.81
C MET A 67 2.08 8.62 3.41
N THR A 68 3.35 8.72 3.03
CA THR A 68 3.85 8.28 1.73
C THR A 68 3.60 6.78 1.53
N LEU A 69 3.96 5.95 2.53
CA LEU A 69 3.68 4.51 2.51
C LEU A 69 2.18 4.22 2.40
N MET A 70 1.34 4.92 3.16
CA MET A 70 -0.10 4.76 3.12
C MET A 70 -0.66 5.05 1.72
N TYR A 71 -0.25 6.16 1.09
CA TYR A 71 -0.70 6.50 -0.26
C TYR A 71 -0.34 5.43 -1.28
N TYR A 72 0.89 4.92 -1.24
CA TYR A 72 1.25 3.86 -2.15
C TYR A 72 0.40 2.61 -1.97
N LEU A 73 0.12 2.20 -0.73
CA LEU A 73 -0.73 1.04 -0.46
C LEU A 73 -2.17 1.27 -0.94
N LEU A 74 -2.71 2.46 -0.74
CA LEU A 74 -4.03 2.84 -1.26
C LEU A 74 -4.06 2.85 -2.79
N PHE A 75 -2.99 3.24 -3.49
CA PHE A 75 -2.96 3.15 -4.94
C PHE A 75 -2.76 1.72 -5.44
N ALA A 76 -1.95 0.93 -4.75
CA ALA A 76 -1.73 -0.48 -5.05
C ALA A 76 -3.04 -1.28 -4.97
N MET A 77 -3.87 -1.05 -3.94
CA MET A 77 -5.14 -1.79 -3.76
C MET A 77 -6.16 -1.61 -4.89
N LYS A 78 -6.00 -0.57 -5.73
CA LYS A 78 -6.98 -0.18 -6.76
C LYS A 78 -6.55 -0.65 -8.15
N ILE A 79 -5.31 -1.11 -8.30
CA ILE A 79 -4.61 -1.09 -9.59
C ILE A 79 -5.21 -2.01 -10.65
N ASP A 80 -5.79 -3.12 -10.23
CA ASP A 80 -6.43 -4.10 -11.10
C ASP A 80 -7.92 -3.80 -11.34
N GLY A 81 -8.43 -2.72 -10.74
CA GLY A 81 -9.82 -2.30 -10.86
C GLY A 81 -10.81 -3.13 -10.03
N LYS A 82 -10.34 -3.89 -9.04
CA LYS A 82 -11.14 -4.48 -7.95
C LYS A 82 -10.52 -4.09 -6.60
N ILE A 83 -11.33 -4.15 -5.53
CA ILE A 83 -10.87 -4.05 -4.14
C ILE A 83 -11.60 -5.15 -3.38
N MET A 84 -10.83 -6.09 -2.84
CA MET A 84 -11.32 -7.28 -2.14
C MET A 84 -11.36 -7.05 -0.62
N PRO A 85 -12.27 -7.71 0.13
CA PRO A 85 -12.31 -7.60 1.58
C PRO A 85 -11.00 -8.02 2.29
N SER A 86 -10.18 -8.87 1.66
CA SER A 86 -8.85 -9.25 2.15
C SER A 86 -7.88 -8.07 2.11
N GLU A 87 -7.88 -7.30 1.04
CA GLU A 87 -7.03 -6.12 0.84
C GLU A 87 -7.41 -5.02 1.83
N GLU A 88 -8.71 -4.78 2.04
CA GLU A 88 -9.20 -3.83 3.05
C GLU A 88 -8.66 -4.16 4.45
N LYS A 89 -8.70 -5.44 4.84
CA LYS A 89 -8.15 -5.90 6.12
C LYS A 89 -6.65 -5.66 6.22
N ILE A 90 -5.91 -5.84 5.13
CA ILE A 90 -4.47 -5.58 5.07
C ILE A 90 -4.18 -4.09 5.22
N ILE A 91 -4.89 -3.22 4.48
CA ILE A 91 -4.77 -1.76 4.59
C ILE A 91 -5.09 -1.31 6.01
N HIS A 92 -6.17 -1.82 6.62
CA HIS A 92 -6.50 -1.51 8.02
C HIS A 92 -5.37 -1.90 8.97
N ARG A 93 -4.92 -3.15 8.90
CA ARG A 93 -3.89 -3.70 9.79
C ARG A 93 -2.57 -2.95 9.64
N ILE A 94 -2.15 -2.62 8.42
CA ILE A 94 -0.93 -1.86 8.17
C ILE A 94 -1.10 -0.40 8.61
N GLY A 95 -2.25 0.22 8.30
CA GLY A 95 -2.53 1.60 8.65
C GLY A 95 -2.54 1.87 10.15
N VAL A 96 -3.12 0.96 10.94
CA VAL A 96 -3.07 1.04 12.40
C VAL A 96 -1.62 0.97 12.89
N LYS A 97 -0.79 0.08 12.32
CA LYS A 97 0.65 0.00 12.66
C LYS A 97 1.43 1.27 12.29
N LEU A 98 0.98 1.99 11.26
CA LEU A 98 1.51 3.31 10.87
C LEU A 98 0.92 4.47 11.70
N GLY A 99 0.05 4.20 12.67
CA GLY A 99 -0.51 5.20 13.57
C GLY A 99 -1.72 5.96 13.00
N PHE A 100 -2.34 5.47 11.94
CA PHE A 100 -3.59 6.03 11.43
C PHE A 100 -4.78 5.53 12.23
N ASN A 101 -5.74 6.41 12.49
CA ASN A 101 -6.97 6.03 13.18
C ASN A 101 -7.89 5.21 12.24
N GLU A 102 -8.68 4.30 12.82
CA GLU A 102 -9.51 3.37 12.04
C GLU A 102 -10.58 4.06 11.19
N LEU A 103 -11.14 5.17 11.67
CA LEU A 103 -12.17 5.92 10.93
C LEU A 103 -11.58 6.57 9.67
N MET A 104 -10.37 7.13 9.77
CA MET A 104 -9.64 7.68 8.63
C MET A 104 -9.31 6.59 7.61
N LEU A 105 -8.91 5.40 8.07
CA LEU A 105 -8.65 4.26 7.19
C LEU A 105 -9.90 3.82 6.44
N ASN A 106 -11.05 3.76 7.12
CA ASN A 106 -12.34 3.50 6.46
C ASN A 106 -12.66 4.54 5.39
N ASP A 107 -12.48 5.83 5.70
CA ASP A 107 -12.73 6.91 4.75
C ASP A 107 -11.80 6.81 3.53
N PHE A 108 -10.51 6.49 3.72
CA PHE A 108 -9.59 6.26 2.60
C PHE A 108 -10.05 5.11 1.72
N ILE A 109 -10.36 3.95 2.31
CA ILE A 109 -10.82 2.77 1.56
C ILE A 109 -12.11 3.09 0.78
N ASN A 110 -13.05 3.80 1.39
CA ASN A 110 -14.30 4.20 0.73
C ASN A 110 -14.03 5.09 -0.48
N VAL A 111 -13.16 6.10 -0.34
CA VAL A 111 -12.76 6.96 -1.45
C VAL A 111 -12.06 6.17 -2.57
N MET A 112 -11.23 5.17 -2.23
CA MET A 112 -10.63 4.31 -3.25
C MET A 112 -11.67 3.48 -4.01
N LYS A 113 -12.69 2.95 -3.31
CA LYS A 113 -13.80 2.21 -3.93
C LYS A 113 -14.66 3.09 -4.83
N GLU A 114 -15.00 4.29 -4.38
CA GLU A 114 -15.76 5.27 -5.17
C GLU A 114 -15.05 5.64 -6.48
N HIS A 115 -13.72 5.67 -6.46
CA HIS A 115 -12.88 6.04 -7.59
C HIS A 115 -12.09 4.87 -8.19
N LEU A 116 -12.64 3.66 -8.14
CA LEU A 116 -11.99 2.44 -8.62
C LEU A 116 -11.64 2.50 -10.11
N LYS A 117 -12.60 2.94 -10.93
CA LYS A 117 -12.47 3.04 -12.41
C LYS A 117 -12.35 4.48 -12.90
N THR A 118 -12.23 5.45 -11.99
CA THR A 118 -12.13 6.86 -12.34
C THR A 118 -10.83 7.45 -11.82
N ARG A 119 -10.50 8.65 -12.30
CA ARG A 119 -9.47 9.45 -11.68
C ARG A 119 -9.88 9.78 -10.24
N LEU A 120 -8.94 9.62 -9.31
CA LEU A 120 -9.09 10.09 -7.94
C LEU A 120 -8.92 11.62 -7.94
N PRO A 121 -9.83 12.40 -7.35
CA PRO A 121 -9.64 13.84 -7.20
C PRO A 121 -8.37 14.15 -6.40
N GLU A 122 -7.63 15.17 -6.82
CA GLU A 122 -6.32 15.51 -6.24
C GLU A 122 -6.39 15.86 -4.75
N ASP A 123 -7.54 16.36 -4.30
CA ASP A 123 -7.77 16.77 -2.92
C ASP A 123 -8.54 15.74 -2.08
N ALA A 124 -8.94 14.59 -2.64
CA ALA A 124 -9.81 13.63 -1.97
C ALA A 124 -9.20 13.10 -0.66
N LEU A 125 -7.95 12.65 -0.71
CA LEU A 125 -7.24 12.14 0.47
C LEU A 125 -6.89 13.29 1.44
N ILE A 126 -6.60 14.48 0.92
CA ILE A 126 -6.28 15.66 1.74
C ILE A 126 -7.49 16.07 2.59
N LYS A 127 -8.70 16.07 2.00
CA LYS A 127 -9.94 16.37 2.71
C LYS A 127 -10.19 15.39 3.87
N ILE A 128 -9.88 14.11 3.66
CA ILE A 128 -9.96 13.10 4.73
C ILE A 128 -8.98 13.46 5.85
N ILE A 129 -7.72 13.73 5.53
CA ILE A 129 -6.71 14.05 6.55
C ILE A 129 -7.13 15.29 7.37
N GLN A 130 -7.58 16.35 6.69
CA GLN A 130 -8.04 17.58 7.33
C GLN A 130 -9.23 17.34 8.27
N LYS A 131 -10.14 16.41 7.94
CA LYS A 131 -11.27 16.03 8.81
C LYS A 131 -10.82 15.48 10.17
N TYR A 132 -9.66 14.83 10.24
CA TYR A 132 -9.15 14.17 11.46
C TYR A 132 -7.99 14.92 12.15
N GLN A 133 -7.56 16.06 11.62
CA GLN A 133 -6.57 16.94 12.24
C GLN A 133 -7.20 18.12 13.00
N ASN A 134 -8.54 18.23 12.97
CA ASN A 134 -9.34 19.20 13.72
C ASN A 134 -10.05 18.51 14.89
#